data_AF-A0ABD2LEN1-F1
#
_entry.id   AF-A0ABD2LEN1-F1
#
_cell.length_a   1.000
_cell.length_b   1.000
_cell.length_c   1.000
_cell.angle_alpha   90.00
_cell.angle_beta   90.00
_cell.angle_gamma   90.00
#
_symmetry.space_group_name_H-M   'P 1'
#
loop_
_entity.id
_entity.type
_entity.pdbx_description
1 polymer ?
#
loop_
_entity_poly.entity_id
_entity_poly.type
_entity_poly.pdbx_seq_one_letter_code
_entity_poly.pdbx_strand_id
1 'polypeptide(L)'
;MRKVSSREEIVQQRVKVADAKSEWLSRISSLFIENFYTEIDGHKRLSHSSFCSPFDCTSATMLIKEYRIVMPFTIEEYQIGQLFSVTEASRQETGGGEGVQVVRNEPFEGQSLFNGRFTSGQFTHKIIHLDTKVPTWLRAIMPRGSKTLHERSWNAFPYCKTEVTNPDYMKDDFLIRIETMHLSDRGTTKNALDLTKDELNERKVVRIDIADDNEFLRAADILDNTRPSTFRSVNTGRGPLEQQWQTNCEPVMCAYKVVTVKFKWFGLQTMVESSMQKSFPRLFCKFNREVFCWMDRWYGLTLAQIRLIEEETKKALDEMRATGKPKGMTDN
;
A
#
# COMPACT_ATOMS: atom_id res chain seq x y z
N MET A 1 33.94 -52.47 2.97
CA MET A 1 34.66 -51.19 2.87
C MET A 1 33.65 -50.05 2.91
N ARG A 2 33.86 -48.98 3.68
CA ARG A 2 33.03 -47.76 3.61
C ARG A 2 33.59 -46.86 2.52
N LYS A 3 32.79 -46.48 1.50
CA LYS A 3 33.12 -45.33 0.64
C LYS A 3 32.57 -44.07 1.30
N VAL A 4 33.37 -43.02 1.29
CA VAL A 4 33.01 -41.69 1.82
C VAL A 4 32.30 -40.93 0.72
N SER A 5 31.01 -40.60 0.92
CA SER A 5 30.35 -39.53 0.16
C SER A 5 31.05 -38.22 0.49
N SER A 6 31.32 -37.39 -0.53
CA SER A 6 32.21 -36.25 -0.34
C SER A 6 31.56 -35.16 0.51
N ARG A 7 32.38 -34.37 1.20
CA ARG A 7 31.90 -33.21 1.98
C ARG A 7 31.18 -32.20 1.09
N GLU A 8 31.44 -32.21 -0.21
CA GLU A 8 30.88 -31.33 -1.23
C GLU A 8 29.46 -31.72 -1.64
N GLU A 9 29.11 -33.01 -1.67
CA GLU A 9 27.72 -33.46 -1.88
C GLU A 9 26.82 -32.96 -0.72
N ILE A 10 27.29 -33.11 0.52
CA ILE A 10 26.58 -32.63 1.72
C ILE A 10 26.50 -31.10 1.77
N VAL A 11 27.48 -30.38 1.20
CA VAL A 11 27.43 -28.91 1.06
C VAL A 11 26.47 -28.48 -0.05
N GLN A 12 26.52 -29.05 -1.25
CA GLN A 12 25.57 -28.69 -2.32
C GLN A 12 24.12 -29.03 -1.95
N GLN A 13 23.89 -30.13 -1.22
CA GLN A 13 22.56 -30.49 -0.74
C GLN A 13 22.12 -29.67 0.50
N ARG A 14 23.02 -28.91 1.13
CA ARG A 14 22.68 -27.87 2.12
C ARG A 14 22.49 -26.47 1.51
N VAL A 15 23.10 -26.18 0.37
CA VAL A 15 22.85 -24.95 -0.41
C VAL A 15 21.46 -24.98 -1.05
N LYS A 16 20.97 -26.15 -1.49
CA LYS A 16 19.64 -26.29 -2.13
C LYS A 16 18.44 -26.46 -1.19
N VAL A 17 18.58 -26.10 0.09
CA VAL A 17 17.47 -26.06 1.08
C VAL A 17 17.47 -24.73 1.86
N ALA A 18 18.12 -23.69 1.32
CA ALA A 18 18.18 -22.34 1.89
C ALA A 18 17.30 -21.31 1.15
N ASP A 19 17.15 -21.45 -0.19
CA ASP A 19 16.54 -20.44 -1.08
C ASP A 19 15.00 -20.52 -1.19
N ALA A 20 14.28 -20.61 -0.07
CA ALA A 20 12.81 -20.72 -0.08
C ALA A 20 12.13 -20.17 1.20
N LYS A 21 12.65 -19.08 1.79
CA LYS A 21 12.37 -18.79 3.20
C LYS A 21 12.39 -17.32 3.68
N SER A 22 12.32 -16.32 2.80
CA SER A 22 12.49 -14.90 3.19
C SER A 22 11.84 -13.88 2.25
N GLU A 23 10.64 -14.18 1.74
CA GLU A 23 9.99 -13.37 0.67
C GLU A 23 8.51 -13.06 0.96
N TRP A 24 8.01 -13.42 2.15
CA TRP A 24 6.58 -13.47 2.44
C TRP A 24 6.12 -12.27 3.31
N LEU A 25 6.92 -11.79 4.28
CA LEU A 25 6.62 -10.75 5.31
C LEU A 25 5.91 -9.40 4.96
N SER A 26 5.49 -9.13 3.73
CA SER A 26 5.67 -7.80 3.14
C SER A 26 4.42 -7.07 2.57
N ARG A 27 3.25 -7.69 2.40
CA ARG A 27 2.15 -7.06 1.61
C ARG A 27 0.75 -7.07 2.23
N ILE A 28 0.60 -7.55 3.46
CA ILE A 28 -0.56 -7.21 4.31
C ILE A 28 -0.09 -6.45 5.57
N SER A 29 1.11 -6.74 6.06
CA SER A 29 1.91 -5.79 6.86
C SER A 29 2.13 -4.42 6.18
N SER A 30 2.00 -4.34 4.84
CA SER A 30 2.11 -3.08 4.09
C SER A 30 0.97 -2.09 4.35
N LEU A 31 -0.19 -2.58 4.83
CA LEU A 31 -1.22 -1.72 5.44
C LEU A 31 -1.02 -1.60 6.95
N PHE A 32 -0.62 -2.68 7.63
CA PHE A 32 -0.52 -2.71 9.10
C PHE A 32 0.78 -3.35 9.63
N ILE A 33 1.78 -2.49 9.78
CA ILE A 33 3.01 -2.66 10.59
C ILE A 33 4.03 -3.67 10.04
N GLU A 34 5.14 -3.13 9.54
CA GLU A 34 6.43 -3.85 9.57
C GLU A 34 7.60 -2.86 9.70
N ASN A 35 8.01 -2.57 10.94
CA ASN A 35 9.27 -1.91 11.31
C ASN A 35 9.37 -1.84 12.85
N PHE A 36 9.88 -2.90 13.50
CA PHE A 36 10.15 -2.90 14.95
C PHE A 36 11.33 -3.78 15.42
N TYR A 37 12.14 -4.34 14.51
CA TYR A 37 13.37 -5.07 14.86
C TYR A 37 14.61 -4.28 14.43
N THR A 38 14.96 -3.26 15.22
CA THR A 38 16.27 -2.58 15.14
C THR A 38 16.62 -1.70 16.35
N GLU A 39 15.65 -1.33 17.21
CA GLU A 39 15.88 -0.38 18.33
C GLU A 39 15.91 -1.02 19.75
N ILE A 40 15.62 -2.32 19.91
CA ILE A 40 15.47 -2.95 21.24
C ILE A 40 16.78 -3.38 21.92
N ASP A 41 17.86 -3.66 21.18
CA ASP A 41 19.19 -3.91 21.77
C ASP A 41 19.96 -2.62 22.16
N GLY A 42 19.33 -1.45 22.03
CA GLY A 42 19.99 -0.14 22.10
C GLY A 42 20.20 0.48 23.49
N HIS A 43 19.42 0.12 24.52
CA HIS A 43 19.43 0.87 25.80
C HIS A 43 19.56 0.01 27.08
N LYS A 44 20.78 -0.06 27.61
CA LYS A 44 21.02 -0.33 29.03
C LYS A 44 20.89 0.95 29.85
N ARG A 45 20.08 0.89 30.92
CA ARG A 45 19.93 1.89 32.01
C ARG A 45 19.52 3.30 31.60
N LEU A 46 18.38 3.75 32.14
CA LEU A 46 18.31 4.98 32.95
C LEU A 46 17.21 4.81 34.01
N SER A 47 17.13 5.73 34.98
CA SER A 47 16.52 5.46 36.29
C SER A 47 15.35 6.38 36.65
N HIS A 48 14.29 5.77 37.19
CA HIS A 48 13.33 6.29 38.17
C HIS A 48 12.52 7.58 37.92
N SER A 49 11.26 7.52 38.40
CA SER A 49 10.39 8.62 38.81
C SER A 49 9.96 9.68 37.79
N SER A 50 8.72 9.54 37.32
CA SER A 50 7.75 10.64 37.20
C SER A 50 6.35 10.04 37.24
N PHE A 51 5.57 10.31 38.30
CA PHE A 51 4.17 9.90 38.40
C PHE A 51 3.32 11.03 37.80
N CYS A 52 2.50 10.75 36.79
CA CYS A 52 1.66 11.76 36.15
C CYS A 52 0.17 11.54 36.45
N SER A 53 -0.62 12.61 36.41
CA SER A 53 -2.04 12.65 36.80
C SER A 53 -2.95 11.95 35.79
N PRO A 54 -4.06 11.29 36.22
CA PRO A 54 -5.03 10.70 35.32
C PRO A 54 -5.96 11.71 34.61
N PHE A 55 -5.74 13.02 34.80
CA PHE A 55 -6.50 14.10 34.15
C PHE A 55 -5.61 14.95 33.25
N ASP A 56 -5.25 14.41 32.09
CA ASP A 56 -4.88 15.21 30.92
C ASP A 56 -5.46 14.55 29.66
N CYS A 57 -6.45 15.19 29.05
CA CYS A 57 -7.10 14.72 27.84
C CYS A 57 -6.29 15.19 26.62
N THR A 58 -5.07 14.68 26.51
CA THR A 58 -4.09 15.16 25.53
C THR A 58 -4.61 15.04 24.10
N SER A 59 -4.44 16.12 23.32
CA SER A 59 -4.70 16.09 21.89
C SER A 59 -3.75 15.08 21.25
N ALA A 60 -4.30 13.98 20.75
CA ALA A 60 -3.52 12.97 20.04
C ALA A 60 -3.02 13.57 18.72
N THR A 61 -1.72 13.89 18.67
CA THR A 61 -1.04 14.45 17.51
C THR A 61 -1.11 13.47 16.33
N MET A 62 -2.07 13.68 15.43
CA MET A 62 -2.29 12.77 14.32
C MET A 62 -1.11 12.84 13.36
N LEU A 63 -0.39 11.72 13.21
CA LEU A 63 0.77 11.67 12.34
C LEU A 63 0.34 11.76 10.87
N ILE A 64 0.36 12.96 10.31
CA ILE A 64 0.03 13.26 8.91
C ILE A 64 1.31 13.19 8.05
N LYS A 65 1.23 12.43 6.96
CA LYS A 65 2.26 12.39 5.91
C LYS A 65 1.64 12.60 4.54
N GLU A 66 2.36 13.29 3.67
CA GLU A 66 1.97 13.48 2.27
C GLU A 66 3.02 12.85 1.35
N TYR A 67 2.61 11.86 0.57
CA TYR A 67 3.45 11.17 -0.39
C TYR A 67 3.20 11.73 -1.78
N ARG A 68 4.25 12.23 -2.43
CA ARG A 68 4.22 12.78 -3.80
C ARG A 68 4.85 11.76 -4.74
N ILE A 69 4.04 11.20 -5.64
CA ILE A 69 4.49 10.26 -6.67
C ILE A 69 4.32 10.93 -8.04
N VAL A 70 5.43 11.35 -8.64
CA VAL A 70 5.48 11.80 -10.04
C VAL A 70 5.33 10.58 -10.93
N MET A 71 4.63 10.69 -12.07
CA MET A 71 4.45 9.62 -13.05
C MET A 71 4.52 10.16 -14.48
N PRO A 72 5.05 9.39 -15.46
CA PRO A 72 5.21 9.81 -16.86
C PRO A 72 3.93 9.56 -17.68
N PHE A 73 2.82 10.11 -17.19
CA PHE A 73 1.46 9.90 -17.69
C PHE A 73 0.67 11.23 -17.70
N THR A 74 -0.39 11.30 -18.50
CA THR A 74 -1.46 12.27 -18.26
C THR A 74 -2.31 11.84 -17.06
N ILE A 75 -3.18 12.74 -16.58
CA ILE A 75 -4.15 12.45 -15.51
C ILE A 75 -5.10 11.31 -15.93
N GLU A 76 -5.56 11.33 -17.18
CA GLU A 76 -6.52 10.38 -17.76
C GLU A 76 -5.90 9.00 -17.96
N GLU A 77 -4.64 8.96 -18.45
CA GLU A 77 -3.87 7.72 -18.55
C GLU A 77 -3.68 7.06 -17.17
N TYR A 78 -3.33 7.86 -16.16
CA TYR A 78 -3.18 7.35 -14.80
C TYR A 78 -4.51 6.84 -14.21
N GLN A 79 -5.66 7.43 -14.55
CA GLN A 79 -6.97 6.93 -14.13
C GLN A 79 -7.18 5.47 -14.56
N ILE A 80 -6.88 5.17 -15.82
CA ILE A 80 -7.02 3.83 -16.41
C ILE A 80 -5.98 2.88 -15.82
N GLY A 81 -4.70 3.28 -15.78
CA GLY A 81 -3.61 2.47 -15.26
C GLY A 81 -3.76 2.15 -13.76
N GLN A 82 -4.23 3.10 -12.95
CA GLN A 82 -4.48 2.88 -11.53
C GLN A 82 -5.57 1.81 -11.32
N LEU A 83 -6.70 1.92 -12.00
CA LEU A 83 -7.83 0.99 -11.85
C LEU A 83 -7.47 -0.42 -12.34
N PHE A 84 -6.76 -0.52 -13.47
CA PHE A 84 -6.22 -1.78 -13.97
C PHE A 84 -5.28 -2.43 -12.94
N SER A 85 -4.28 -1.69 -12.44
CA SER A 85 -3.29 -2.25 -11.51
C SER A 85 -3.86 -2.59 -10.14
N VAL A 86 -4.86 -1.85 -9.63
CA VAL A 86 -5.61 -2.25 -8.42
C VAL A 86 -6.31 -3.59 -8.64
N THR A 87 -6.86 -3.80 -9.83
CA THR A 87 -7.60 -5.03 -10.18
C THR A 87 -6.64 -6.23 -10.31
N GLU A 88 -5.51 -6.05 -10.98
CA GLU A 88 -4.46 -7.08 -11.10
C GLU A 88 -3.77 -7.39 -9.76
N ALA A 89 -3.45 -6.39 -8.94
CA ALA A 89 -2.91 -6.62 -7.60
C ALA A 89 -3.90 -7.39 -6.71
N SER A 90 -5.21 -7.09 -6.83
CA SER A 90 -6.25 -7.84 -6.10
C SER A 90 -6.28 -9.32 -6.49
N ARG A 91 -6.10 -9.64 -7.79
CA ARG A 91 -6.00 -11.03 -8.30
C ARG A 91 -4.77 -11.74 -7.74
N GLN A 92 -3.62 -11.06 -7.65
CA GLN A 92 -2.36 -11.64 -7.16
C GLN A 92 -2.42 -11.98 -5.65
N GLU A 93 -3.09 -11.15 -4.84
CA GLU A 93 -3.09 -11.28 -3.37
C GLU A 93 -4.24 -12.13 -2.79
N THR A 94 -5.08 -12.75 -3.64
CA THR A 94 -6.32 -13.45 -3.22
C THR A 94 -6.27 -14.95 -3.49
N GLY A 95 -6.69 -15.75 -2.52
CA GLY A 95 -6.78 -17.20 -2.63
C GLY A 95 -6.97 -17.90 -1.28
N GLY A 96 -7.65 -19.06 -1.27
CA GLY A 96 -7.69 -19.97 -0.11
C GLY A 96 -8.16 -19.35 1.20
N GLY A 97 -9.31 -18.67 1.17
CA GLY A 97 -9.90 -17.96 2.30
C GLY A 97 -9.44 -16.51 2.48
N GLU A 98 -8.29 -16.14 1.92
CA GLU A 98 -7.63 -14.84 2.16
C GLU A 98 -7.64 -13.89 0.96
N GLY A 99 -7.35 -12.62 1.23
CA GLY A 99 -7.24 -11.56 0.22
C GLY A 99 -8.49 -10.69 0.11
N VAL A 100 -8.80 -10.23 -1.10
CA VAL A 100 -9.76 -9.15 -1.36
C VAL A 100 -11.12 -9.70 -1.78
N GLN A 101 -12.16 -9.38 -0.99
CA GLN A 101 -13.57 -9.56 -1.36
C GLN A 101 -14.17 -8.21 -1.77
N VAL A 102 -14.70 -8.09 -2.99
CA VAL A 102 -15.37 -6.87 -3.47
C VAL A 102 -16.87 -6.91 -3.14
N VAL A 103 -17.25 -6.37 -1.98
CA VAL A 103 -18.66 -6.33 -1.54
C VAL A 103 -19.49 -5.46 -2.48
N ARG A 104 -19.07 -4.21 -2.68
CA ARG A 104 -19.72 -3.26 -3.60
C ARG A 104 -18.73 -2.61 -4.56
N ASN A 105 -19.20 -2.35 -5.77
CA ASN A 105 -18.60 -1.46 -6.76
C ASN A 105 -19.75 -0.82 -7.53
N GLU A 106 -20.10 0.41 -7.19
CA GLU A 106 -21.32 1.10 -7.64
C GLU A 106 -21.04 2.60 -7.86
N PRO A 107 -21.69 3.26 -8.83
CA PRO A 107 -21.60 4.72 -8.94
C PRO A 107 -22.28 5.38 -7.73
N PHE A 108 -21.85 6.58 -7.37
CA PHE A 108 -22.51 7.41 -6.37
C PHE A 108 -22.75 8.84 -6.89
N GLU A 109 -23.77 9.48 -6.35
CA GLU A 109 -24.14 10.87 -6.59
C GLU A 109 -24.58 11.54 -5.28
N GLY A 110 -24.64 12.87 -5.24
CA GLY A 110 -25.06 13.68 -4.09
C GLY A 110 -24.08 13.71 -2.90
N GLN A 111 -23.12 12.79 -2.81
CA GLN A 111 -22.17 12.77 -1.70
C GLN A 111 -21.09 13.83 -1.88
N SER A 112 -21.21 14.93 -1.12
CA SER A 112 -20.20 15.99 -1.02
C SER A 112 -18.84 15.45 -0.56
N LEU A 113 -17.83 15.64 -1.40
CA LEU A 113 -16.43 15.30 -1.16
C LEU A 113 -15.54 16.52 -1.43
N PHE A 114 -14.38 16.56 -0.78
CA PHE A 114 -13.38 17.63 -0.91
C PHE A 114 -13.97 19.04 -0.88
N ASN A 115 -14.61 19.38 0.26
CA ASN A 115 -15.28 20.67 0.48
C ASN A 115 -16.38 20.99 -0.56
N GLY A 116 -17.07 19.97 -1.08
CA GLY A 116 -18.17 20.09 -2.03
C GLY A 116 -17.76 20.26 -3.49
N ARG A 117 -16.46 20.16 -3.82
CA ARG A 117 -15.97 20.28 -5.21
C ARG A 117 -16.28 19.04 -6.06
N PHE A 118 -16.49 17.90 -5.43
CA PHE A 118 -16.93 16.68 -6.10
C PHE A 118 -18.16 16.12 -5.40
N THR A 119 -19.13 15.67 -6.18
CA THR A 119 -20.44 15.18 -5.67
C THR A 119 -20.84 13.82 -6.25
N SER A 120 -20.05 13.27 -7.18
CA SER A 120 -20.30 12.01 -7.88
C SER A 120 -19.00 11.29 -8.21
N GLY A 121 -19.10 9.99 -8.51
CA GLY A 121 -17.95 9.15 -8.82
C GLY A 121 -18.26 7.66 -8.66
N GLN A 122 -17.22 6.84 -8.41
CA GLN A 122 -17.36 5.41 -8.10
C GLN A 122 -17.13 5.16 -6.61
N PHE A 123 -18.03 4.42 -5.97
CA PHE A 123 -17.87 3.89 -4.63
C PHE A 123 -17.50 2.41 -4.69
N THR A 124 -16.48 2.01 -3.93
CA THR A 124 -16.18 0.59 -3.69
C THR A 124 -16.11 0.31 -2.20
N HIS A 125 -16.71 -0.80 -1.78
CA HIS A 125 -16.51 -1.38 -0.45
C HIS A 125 -15.92 -2.77 -0.63
N LYS A 126 -14.72 -2.97 -0.08
CA LYS A 126 -14.03 -4.25 -0.05
C LYS A 126 -13.84 -4.72 1.39
N ILE A 127 -13.80 -6.03 1.59
CA ILE A 127 -13.33 -6.65 2.82
C ILE A 127 -12.02 -7.38 2.52
N ILE A 128 -10.96 -7.03 3.25
CA ILE A 128 -9.65 -7.67 3.15
C ILE A 128 -9.53 -8.67 4.30
N HIS A 129 -9.34 -9.94 3.95
CA HIS A 129 -9.25 -11.07 4.87
C HIS A 129 -7.78 -11.42 5.11
N LEU A 130 -7.29 -11.20 6.34
CA LEU A 130 -5.86 -11.11 6.63
C LEU A 130 -5.23 -12.36 7.28
N ASP A 131 -5.97 -13.47 7.42
CA ASP A 131 -5.77 -14.48 8.49
C ASP A 131 -4.29 -14.85 8.81
N THR A 132 -3.57 -15.45 7.85
CA THR A 132 -2.18 -15.84 8.02
C THR A 132 -1.17 -14.75 7.67
N LYS A 133 -1.64 -13.57 7.25
CA LYS A 133 -0.84 -12.45 6.72
C LYS A 133 -0.73 -11.24 7.68
N VAL A 134 -1.23 -11.38 8.92
CA VAL A 134 -1.01 -10.43 10.03
C VAL A 134 0.25 -10.83 10.80
N PRO A 135 1.23 -9.94 11.02
CA PRO A 135 2.46 -10.24 11.76
C PRO A 135 2.21 -11.00 13.07
N THR A 136 2.97 -12.07 13.31
CA THR A 136 2.74 -13.02 14.43
C THR A 136 2.56 -12.36 15.81
N TRP A 137 3.30 -11.30 16.14
CA TRP A 137 3.15 -10.58 17.42
C TRP A 137 1.79 -9.86 17.53
N LEU A 138 1.32 -9.27 16.44
CA LEU A 138 0.03 -8.57 16.35
C LEU A 138 -1.11 -9.60 16.37
N ARG A 139 -0.93 -10.73 15.67
CA ARG A 139 -1.83 -11.88 15.68
C ARG A 139 -1.99 -12.50 17.07
N ALA A 140 -0.98 -12.41 17.94
CA ALA A 140 -1.01 -12.90 19.31
C ALA A 140 -1.82 -12.01 20.27
N ILE A 141 -1.97 -10.71 19.98
CA ILE A 141 -2.80 -9.76 20.77
C ILE A 141 -4.18 -9.51 20.16
N MET A 142 -4.42 -9.94 18.92
CA MET A 142 -5.68 -9.78 18.19
C MET A 142 -6.67 -10.94 18.46
N PRO A 143 -7.90 -10.66 18.93
CA PRO A 143 -8.95 -11.69 19.05
C PRO A 143 -9.31 -12.31 17.70
N ARG A 144 -9.77 -13.57 17.67
CA ARG A 144 -9.99 -14.33 16.43
C ARG A 144 -10.91 -13.66 15.39
N GLY A 145 -11.81 -12.77 15.81
CA GLY A 145 -12.74 -12.04 14.95
C GLY A 145 -12.20 -10.72 14.36
N SER A 146 -10.98 -10.28 14.68
CA SER A 146 -10.46 -8.99 14.23
C SER A 146 -9.71 -9.02 12.89
N LYS A 147 -9.71 -10.16 12.18
CA LYS A 147 -8.91 -10.46 10.99
C LYS A 147 -9.40 -9.81 9.68
N THR A 148 -10.38 -8.91 9.77
CA THR A 148 -11.11 -8.27 8.67
C THR A 148 -10.84 -6.77 8.63
N LEU A 149 -10.52 -6.24 7.45
CA LEU A 149 -10.46 -4.80 7.20
C LEU A 149 -11.53 -4.40 6.19
N HIS A 150 -12.24 -3.31 6.46
CA HIS A 150 -13.22 -2.74 5.55
C HIS A 150 -12.61 -1.52 4.85
N GLU A 151 -12.15 -1.70 3.62
CA GLU A 151 -11.75 -0.60 2.73
C GLU A 151 -13.02 -0.01 2.09
N ARG A 152 -13.27 1.28 2.34
CA ARG A 152 -14.30 2.07 1.64
C ARG A 152 -13.59 3.15 0.84
N SER A 153 -13.76 3.13 -0.48
CA SER A 153 -13.08 4.05 -1.40
C SER A 153 -14.09 4.78 -2.27
N TRP A 154 -14.03 6.11 -2.23
CA TRP A 154 -14.77 7.04 -3.08
C TRP A 154 -13.81 7.66 -4.10
N ASN A 155 -13.93 7.23 -5.34
CA ASN A 155 -13.14 7.71 -6.46
C ASN A 155 -13.96 8.73 -7.26
N ALA A 156 -13.70 10.02 -7.00
CA ALA A 156 -14.28 11.18 -7.67
C ALA A 156 -13.19 11.90 -8.47
N PHE A 157 -12.54 11.13 -9.36
CA PHE A 157 -11.30 11.50 -10.03
C PHE A 157 -11.36 12.92 -10.65
N PRO A 158 -10.34 13.78 -10.45
CA PRO A 158 -9.01 13.50 -9.93
C PRO A 158 -8.87 13.37 -8.39
N TYR A 159 -9.93 13.53 -7.60
CA TYR A 159 -9.88 13.31 -6.15
C TYR A 159 -10.31 11.88 -5.76
N CYS A 160 -9.56 11.25 -4.86
CA CYS A 160 -9.92 9.96 -4.29
C CYS A 160 -9.81 9.98 -2.76
N LYS A 161 -10.83 9.47 -2.06
CA LYS A 161 -10.80 9.23 -0.61
C LYS A 161 -10.94 7.74 -0.34
N THR A 162 -10.04 7.19 0.46
CA THR A 162 -10.13 5.81 0.99
C THR A 162 -10.07 5.83 2.51
N GLU A 163 -10.98 5.10 3.14
CA GLU A 163 -11.00 4.87 4.59
C GLU A 163 -10.97 3.37 4.88
N VAL A 164 -9.98 2.92 5.63
CA VAL A 164 -9.82 1.52 6.07
C VAL A 164 -10.13 1.44 7.55
N THR A 165 -11.18 0.69 7.91
CA THR A 165 -11.59 0.48 9.31
C THR A 165 -11.64 -1.00 9.69
N ASN A 166 -11.59 -1.28 11.00
CA ASN A 166 -11.70 -2.63 11.57
C ASN A 166 -12.96 -2.69 12.47
N PRO A 167 -14.17 -2.72 11.87
CA PRO A 167 -15.42 -2.50 12.60
C PRO A 167 -15.75 -3.59 13.62
N ASP A 168 -15.29 -4.82 13.38
CA ASP A 168 -15.64 -5.99 14.18
C ASP A 168 -14.89 -6.05 15.53
N TYR A 169 -13.82 -5.26 15.69
CA TYR A 169 -12.98 -5.24 16.90
C TYR A 169 -12.58 -3.82 17.34
N MET A 170 -11.73 -3.13 16.58
CA MET A 170 -11.23 -1.80 16.98
C MET A 170 -12.27 -0.66 16.84
N LYS A 171 -13.30 -0.83 16.00
CA LYS A 171 -14.37 0.16 15.77
C LYS A 171 -13.79 1.55 15.44
N ASP A 172 -14.16 2.57 16.20
CA ASP A 172 -13.76 3.97 16.01
C ASP A 172 -12.32 4.26 16.46
N ASP A 173 -11.68 3.36 17.21
CA ASP A 173 -10.30 3.51 17.68
C ASP A 173 -9.25 3.14 16.61
N PHE A 174 -9.69 2.86 15.38
CA PHE A 174 -8.83 2.48 14.24
C PHE A 174 -9.34 3.10 12.93
N LEU A 175 -8.47 3.88 12.27
CA LEU A 175 -8.71 4.41 10.93
C LEU A 175 -7.38 4.66 10.22
N ILE A 176 -7.21 4.11 9.01
CA ILE A 176 -6.38 4.78 8.01
C ILE A 176 -7.32 5.59 7.12
N ARG A 177 -7.02 6.87 6.92
CA ARG A 177 -7.56 7.66 5.81
C ARG A 177 -6.45 7.96 4.81
N ILE A 178 -6.69 7.68 3.54
CA ILE A 178 -5.85 8.09 2.41
C ILE A 178 -6.69 9.03 1.54
N GLU A 179 -6.27 10.29 1.43
CA GLU A 179 -6.84 11.24 0.47
C GLU A 179 -5.82 11.47 -0.63
N THR A 180 -6.26 11.47 -1.89
CA THR A 180 -5.41 11.71 -3.06
C THR A 180 -5.98 12.82 -3.93
N MET A 181 -5.12 13.74 -4.36
CA MET A 181 -5.35 14.59 -5.53
C MET A 181 -4.35 14.22 -6.64
N HIS A 182 -4.80 14.17 -7.89
CA HIS A 182 -3.93 13.97 -9.05
C HIS A 182 -3.85 15.27 -9.86
N LEU A 183 -2.65 15.79 -10.09
CA LEU A 183 -2.42 17.08 -10.76
C LEU A 183 -1.38 16.95 -11.87
N SER A 184 -1.51 17.76 -12.94
CA SER A 184 -0.55 17.83 -14.05
C SER A 184 0.68 18.68 -13.69
N ASP A 185 1.38 18.30 -12.61
CA ASP A 185 2.62 18.93 -12.18
C ASP A 185 3.69 17.91 -11.76
N ARG A 186 4.90 18.39 -11.43
CA ARG A 186 6.05 17.57 -11.01
C ARG A 186 6.19 17.49 -9.47
N GLY A 187 5.07 17.45 -8.75
CA GLY A 187 5.04 17.46 -7.29
C GLY A 187 5.39 18.83 -6.70
N THR A 188 5.00 19.91 -7.36
CA THR A 188 5.36 21.30 -7.03
C THR A 188 4.26 22.05 -6.24
N THR A 189 2.98 21.79 -6.48
CA THR A 189 1.85 22.34 -5.70
C THR A 189 2.07 22.18 -4.18
N LYS A 190 1.78 23.23 -3.40
CA LYS A 190 2.15 23.29 -1.96
C LYS A 190 1.15 22.61 -1.03
N ASN A 191 -0.15 22.69 -1.32
CA ASN A 191 -1.24 22.11 -0.51
C ASN A 191 -2.34 21.58 -1.43
N ALA A 192 -2.08 20.46 -2.13
CA ALA A 192 -2.99 19.93 -3.15
C ALA A 192 -4.31 19.37 -2.61
N LEU A 193 -4.41 19.21 -1.29
CA LEU A 193 -5.56 18.66 -0.56
C LEU A 193 -6.13 19.66 0.48
N ASP A 194 -5.84 20.95 0.32
CA ASP A 194 -6.40 22.06 1.12
C ASP A 194 -6.44 21.80 2.64
N LEU A 195 -5.38 21.17 3.15
CA LEU A 195 -5.18 20.92 4.59
C LEU A 195 -5.24 22.23 5.37
N THR A 196 -5.77 22.17 6.59
CA THR A 196 -5.78 23.32 7.50
C THR A 196 -4.35 23.75 7.84
N LYS A 197 -4.19 24.97 8.38
CA LYS A 197 -2.86 25.51 8.71
C LYS A 197 -2.07 24.59 9.65
N ASP A 198 -2.75 23.98 10.62
CA ASP A 198 -2.12 23.17 11.65
C ASP A 198 -1.71 21.80 11.10
N GLU A 199 -2.60 21.13 10.36
CA GLU A 199 -2.27 19.92 9.60
C GLU A 199 -1.11 20.15 8.60
N LEU A 200 -1.10 21.31 7.94
CA LEU A 200 -0.06 21.68 6.97
C LEU A 200 1.31 21.95 7.63
N ASN A 201 1.31 22.40 8.89
CA ASN A 201 2.51 22.59 9.70
C ASN A 201 3.07 21.26 10.23
N GLU A 202 2.20 20.30 10.61
CA GLU A 202 2.62 18.97 11.09
C GLU A 202 2.99 18.00 9.95
N ARG A 203 2.38 18.16 8.77
CA ARG A 203 2.56 17.30 7.58
C ARG A 203 4.02 17.19 7.15
N LYS A 204 4.53 15.95 7.19
CA LYS A 204 5.82 15.59 6.58
C LYS A 204 5.63 15.15 5.12
N VAL A 205 6.29 15.84 4.20
CA VAL A 205 6.26 15.50 2.76
C VAL A 205 7.34 14.47 2.45
N VAL A 206 6.95 13.37 1.81
CA VAL A 206 7.81 12.32 1.26
C VAL A 206 7.67 12.36 -0.26
N ARG A 207 8.78 12.39 -1.00
CA ARG A 207 8.77 12.14 -2.44
C ARG A 207 9.05 10.66 -2.67
N ILE A 208 8.52 10.11 -3.75
CA ILE A 208 8.76 8.72 -4.16
C ILE A 208 9.26 8.74 -5.59
N ASP A 209 10.49 8.30 -5.82
CA ASP A 209 10.92 7.87 -7.14
C ASP A 209 10.55 6.39 -7.33
N ILE A 210 9.87 6.07 -8.42
CA ILE A 210 9.55 4.68 -8.81
C ILE A 210 10.72 4.00 -9.51
N ALA A 211 11.69 4.75 -10.03
CA ALA A 211 12.88 4.23 -10.68
C ALA A 211 14.01 3.89 -9.68
N ASP A 212 14.01 4.46 -8.47
CA ASP A 212 14.99 4.09 -7.45
C ASP A 212 14.62 2.74 -6.80
N ASP A 213 15.52 1.78 -7.00
CA ASP A 213 15.44 0.44 -6.43
C ASP A 213 15.83 0.40 -4.92
N ASN A 214 16.40 1.48 -4.37
CA ASN A 214 17.11 1.49 -3.09
C ASN A 214 16.40 2.25 -1.95
N GLU A 215 15.57 3.26 -2.25
CA GLU A 215 15.02 4.16 -1.21
C GLU A 215 13.94 3.50 -0.34
N PHE A 216 12.98 2.79 -0.96
CA PHE A 216 11.78 2.28 -0.26
C PHE A 216 11.49 0.79 -0.46
N LEU A 217 12.23 0.10 -1.33
CA LEU A 217 11.99 -1.30 -1.68
C LEU A 217 12.89 -2.25 -0.87
N ARG A 218 12.46 -3.51 -0.76
CA ARG A 218 13.35 -4.63 -0.41
C ARG A 218 13.67 -5.42 -1.69
N ALA A 219 14.72 -6.25 -1.67
CA ALA A 219 15.09 -7.09 -2.81
C ALA A 219 13.90 -7.86 -3.44
N ALA A 220 13.02 -8.42 -2.59
CA ALA A 220 11.77 -9.11 -2.95
C ALA A 220 10.70 -8.26 -3.68
N ASP A 221 10.92 -6.95 -3.83
CA ASP A 221 10.04 -6.06 -4.61
C ASP A 221 10.60 -5.73 -5.99
N ILE A 222 11.88 -6.02 -6.23
CA ILE A 222 12.64 -5.54 -7.38
C ILE A 222 12.66 -6.63 -8.46
N LEU A 223 11.46 -6.97 -8.95
CA LEU A 223 11.28 -7.94 -10.03
C LEU A 223 11.54 -7.27 -11.38
N ASP A 224 12.21 -7.95 -12.30
CA ASP A 224 12.62 -7.37 -13.59
C ASP A 224 11.45 -7.03 -14.52
N ASN A 225 10.31 -7.71 -14.35
CA ASN A 225 9.05 -7.37 -15.04
C ASN A 225 8.29 -6.19 -14.39
N THR A 226 8.77 -5.65 -13.28
CA THR A 226 8.24 -4.47 -12.57
C THR A 226 9.34 -3.49 -12.17
N ARG A 227 10.35 -3.33 -13.03
CA ARG A 227 11.50 -2.43 -12.85
C ARG A 227 11.49 -1.28 -13.89
N PRO A 228 11.07 -0.06 -13.53
CA PRO A 228 10.98 1.05 -14.49
C PRO A 228 12.30 1.46 -15.14
N SER A 229 13.43 1.25 -14.47
CA SER A 229 14.79 1.55 -14.97
C SER A 229 15.27 0.57 -16.07
N THR A 230 14.52 -0.50 -16.37
CA THR A 230 14.76 -1.40 -17.51
C THR A 230 13.55 -1.57 -18.43
N PHE A 231 12.32 -1.34 -17.94
CA PHE A 231 11.10 -1.45 -18.75
C PHE A 231 11.00 -0.33 -19.79
N ARG A 232 10.82 -0.71 -21.06
CA ARG A 232 10.36 0.17 -22.15
C ARG A 232 9.06 -0.38 -22.73
N SER A 233 8.04 0.46 -22.77
CA SER A 233 6.73 0.20 -23.37
C SER A 233 6.85 0.01 -24.89
N VAL A 234 6.28 -1.07 -25.40
CA VAL A 234 6.20 -1.35 -26.86
C VAL A 234 5.10 -0.50 -27.50
N ASN A 235 4.00 -0.25 -26.81
CA ASN A 235 2.84 0.47 -27.35
C ASN A 235 3.04 1.99 -27.39
N THR A 236 3.95 2.53 -26.57
CA THR A 236 4.15 3.99 -26.41
C THR A 236 5.60 4.45 -26.54
N GLY A 237 6.58 3.55 -26.53
CA GLY A 237 8.00 3.86 -26.52
C GLY A 237 8.55 4.43 -25.21
N ARG A 238 7.69 4.73 -24.22
CA ARG A 238 8.07 5.33 -22.93
C ARG A 238 8.90 4.36 -22.07
N GLY A 239 9.80 4.91 -21.27
CA GLY A 239 10.78 4.14 -20.50
C GLY A 239 12.03 3.78 -21.32
N PRO A 240 13.12 3.29 -20.69
CA PRO A 240 13.29 3.15 -19.26
C PRO A 240 13.32 4.51 -18.54
N LEU A 241 13.07 4.49 -17.24
CA LEU A 241 13.17 5.66 -16.38
C LEU A 241 14.61 5.79 -15.88
N GLU A 242 15.39 6.56 -16.64
CA GLU A 242 16.80 6.85 -16.38
C GLU A 242 16.98 7.95 -15.32
N GLN A 243 18.22 8.30 -14.99
CA GLN A 243 18.50 9.34 -14.00
C GLN A 243 17.86 10.69 -14.41
N GLN A 244 17.26 11.40 -13.44
CA GLN A 244 16.53 12.65 -13.65
C GLN A 244 15.24 12.55 -14.51
N TRP A 245 14.70 11.35 -14.77
CA TRP A 245 13.46 11.19 -15.55
C TRP A 245 12.29 12.06 -15.02
N GLN A 246 12.17 12.27 -13.70
CA GLN A 246 11.13 13.11 -13.10
C GLN A 246 11.14 14.57 -13.57
N THR A 247 12.30 15.08 -14.02
CA THR A 247 12.46 16.42 -14.62
C THR A 247 12.18 16.41 -16.12
N ASN A 248 12.51 15.31 -16.80
CA ASN A 248 12.65 15.25 -18.26
C ASN A 248 11.51 14.52 -18.98
N CYS A 249 10.66 13.76 -18.27
CA CYS A 249 9.55 13.03 -18.88
C CYS A 249 8.37 13.93 -19.25
N GLU A 250 7.77 13.71 -20.42
CA GLU A 250 6.44 14.23 -20.80
C GLU A 250 5.64 13.10 -21.47
N PRO A 251 4.31 13.00 -21.26
CA PRO A 251 3.51 13.79 -20.33
C PRO A 251 3.87 13.51 -18.86
N VAL A 252 3.47 14.40 -17.95
CA VAL A 252 3.72 14.24 -16.51
C VAL A 252 2.50 14.59 -15.64
N MET A 253 2.38 13.86 -14.53
CA MET A 253 1.44 14.13 -13.43
C MET A 253 2.09 13.81 -12.08
N CYS A 254 1.53 14.32 -10.99
CA CYS A 254 1.88 13.96 -9.62
C CYS A 254 0.62 13.58 -8.81
N ALA A 255 0.69 12.41 -8.16
CA ALA A 255 -0.29 11.95 -7.20
C ALA A 255 0.12 12.42 -5.80
N TYR A 256 -0.72 13.23 -5.18
CA TYR A 256 -0.56 13.79 -3.84
C TYR A 256 -1.38 12.98 -2.85
N LYS A 257 -0.75 12.02 -2.16
CA LYS A 257 -1.43 11.12 -1.21
C LYS A 257 -1.19 11.58 0.22
N VAL A 258 -2.14 12.28 0.83
CA VAL A 258 -2.14 12.50 2.27
C VAL A 258 -2.63 11.23 2.96
N VAL A 259 -1.88 10.75 3.94
CA VAL A 259 -2.22 9.60 4.77
C VAL A 259 -2.27 10.03 6.23
N THR A 260 -3.42 9.83 6.84
CA THR A 260 -3.68 10.04 8.27
C THR A 260 -3.98 8.69 8.91
N VAL A 261 -3.29 8.38 10.01
CA VAL A 261 -3.47 7.14 10.76
C VAL A 261 -3.92 7.48 12.18
N LYS A 262 -4.93 6.76 12.66
CA LYS A 262 -5.43 6.78 14.04
C LYS A 262 -5.45 5.34 14.56
N PHE A 263 -4.73 5.08 15.66
CA PHE A 263 -4.71 3.79 16.35
C PHE A 263 -4.72 3.99 17.87
N LYS A 264 -5.90 4.17 18.45
CA LYS A 264 -6.08 4.44 19.88
C LYS A 264 -6.05 3.14 20.69
N TRP A 265 -4.85 2.65 20.96
CA TRP A 265 -4.60 1.52 21.88
C TRP A 265 -3.59 1.95 22.95
N PHE A 266 -3.99 1.86 24.22
CA PHE A 266 -3.17 2.24 25.37
C PHE A 266 -1.82 1.50 25.38
N GLY A 267 -0.72 2.26 25.42
CA GLY A 267 0.65 1.73 25.40
C GLY A 267 1.19 1.30 24.03
N LEU A 268 0.38 1.23 22.97
CA LEU A 268 0.81 0.81 21.63
C LEU A 268 0.68 1.89 20.55
N GLN A 269 -0.16 2.91 20.74
CA GLN A 269 -0.50 3.94 19.74
C GLN A 269 0.69 4.43 18.91
N THR A 270 1.64 5.16 19.51
CA THR A 270 2.72 5.83 18.77
C THR A 270 3.64 4.86 18.03
N MET A 271 3.89 3.67 18.59
CA MET A 271 4.66 2.60 17.96
C MET A 271 3.95 2.12 16.69
N VAL A 272 2.65 1.83 16.81
CA VAL A 272 1.82 1.28 15.75
C VAL A 272 1.60 2.29 14.63
N GLU A 273 1.19 3.52 14.95
CA GLU A 273 0.99 4.61 13.97
C GLU A 273 2.28 4.93 13.21
N SER A 274 3.42 5.02 13.92
CA SER A 274 4.74 5.22 13.31
C SER A 274 5.11 4.08 12.36
N SER A 275 4.83 2.83 12.73
CA SER A 275 5.18 1.66 11.91
C SER A 275 4.29 1.49 10.67
N MET A 276 2.97 1.78 10.77
CA MET A 276 2.11 1.95 9.59
C MET A 276 2.63 3.09 8.68
N GLN A 277 2.98 4.23 9.27
CA GLN A 277 3.52 5.36 8.52
C GLN A 277 4.93 5.11 7.93
N LYS A 278 5.55 3.95 8.18
CA LYS A 278 6.76 3.46 7.50
C LYS A 278 6.45 2.49 6.34
N SER A 279 5.25 1.94 6.21
CA SER A 279 4.90 0.97 5.14
C SER A 279 4.36 1.61 3.86
N PHE A 280 3.63 2.73 3.95
CA PHE A 280 3.08 3.43 2.77
C PHE A 280 4.09 3.84 1.68
N PRO A 281 5.33 4.32 1.96
CA PRO A 281 6.26 4.67 0.88
C PRO A 281 6.59 3.46 0.01
N ARG A 282 6.80 2.30 0.62
CA ARG A 282 7.06 1.02 -0.05
C ARG A 282 5.84 0.53 -0.84
N LEU A 283 4.66 0.59 -0.25
CA LEU A 283 3.39 0.25 -0.91
C LEU A 283 3.15 1.11 -2.15
N PHE A 284 3.29 2.43 -2.02
CA PHE A 284 3.08 3.37 -3.11
C PHE A 284 4.18 3.29 -4.17
N CYS A 285 5.45 3.06 -3.81
CA CYS A 285 6.51 2.81 -4.79
C CYS A 285 6.19 1.54 -5.61
N LYS A 286 6.03 0.38 -4.95
CA LYS A 286 5.78 -0.90 -5.65
C LYS A 286 4.54 -0.86 -6.54
N PHE A 287 3.41 -0.32 -6.03
CA PHE A 287 2.19 -0.19 -6.81
C PHE A 287 2.36 0.71 -8.06
N ASN A 288 3.04 1.84 -7.94
CA ASN A 288 3.21 2.73 -9.10
C ASN A 288 4.26 2.21 -10.10
N ARG A 289 5.25 1.42 -9.65
CA ARG A 289 6.11 0.62 -10.55
C ARG A 289 5.31 -0.40 -11.35
N GLU A 290 4.36 -1.08 -10.71
CA GLU A 290 3.42 -2.00 -11.37
C GLU A 290 2.52 -1.27 -12.38
N VAL A 291 1.96 -0.09 -12.04
CA VAL A 291 1.26 0.79 -13.01
C VAL A 291 2.12 1.13 -14.22
N PHE A 292 3.39 1.50 -14.01
CA PHE A 292 4.30 1.86 -15.11
C PHE A 292 4.70 0.65 -15.98
N CYS A 293 5.08 -0.47 -15.38
CA CYS A 293 5.58 -1.64 -16.12
C CYS A 293 4.45 -2.49 -16.72
N TRP A 294 3.20 -2.29 -16.30
CA TRP A 294 2.02 -2.89 -16.95
C TRP A 294 1.39 -1.99 -18.02
N MET A 295 2.04 -0.88 -18.42
CA MET A 295 1.52 0.08 -19.40
C MET A 295 1.00 -0.58 -20.68
N ASP A 296 1.77 -1.51 -21.28
CA ASP A 296 1.36 -2.22 -22.51
C ASP A 296 0.10 -3.11 -22.34
N ARG A 297 -0.34 -3.35 -21.11
CA ARG A 297 -1.53 -4.15 -20.76
C ARG A 297 -2.79 -3.31 -20.58
N TRP A 298 -2.67 -1.99 -20.33
CA TRP A 298 -3.79 -1.10 -20.04
C TRP A 298 -3.87 0.15 -20.92
N TYR A 299 -2.79 0.53 -21.60
CA TYR A 299 -2.75 1.70 -22.46
C TYR A 299 -3.74 1.56 -23.63
N GLY A 300 -4.59 2.57 -23.82
CA GLY A 300 -5.68 2.54 -24.80
C GLY A 300 -6.97 1.85 -24.33
N LEU A 301 -7.03 1.30 -23.11
CA LEU A 301 -8.31 0.86 -22.54
C LEU A 301 -9.19 2.06 -22.16
N THR A 302 -10.48 1.94 -22.45
CA THR A 302 -11.51 2.88 -21.98
C THR A 302 -11.94 2.57 -20.55
N LEU A 303 -12.48 3.57 -19.84
CA LEU A 303 -13.07 3.38 -18.51
C LEU A 303 -14.20 2.34 -18.51
N ALA A 304 -14.94 2.19 -19.61
CA ALA A 304 -15.96 1.15 -19.78
C ALA A 304 -15.35 -0.27 -19.79
N GLN A 305 -14.24 -0.48 -20.52
CA GLN A 305 -13.52 -1.76 -20.51
C GLN A 305 -12.93 -2.06 -19.13
N ILE A 306 -12.43 -1.04 -18.42
CA ILE A 306 -11.99 -1.19 -17.02
C ILE A 306 -13.13 -1.66 -16.10
N ARG A 307 -14.36 -1.15 -16.25
CA ARG A 307 -15.51 -1.65 -15.46
C ARG A 307 -15.85 -3.11 -15.75
N LEU A 308 -15.72 -3.57 -16.99
CA LEU A 308 -15.88 -4.99 -17.33
C LEU A 308 -14.79 -5.85 -16.65
N ILE A 309 -13.53 -5.41 -16.72
CA ILE A 309 -12.39 -6.08 -16.07
C ILE A 309 -12.56 -6.13 -14.54
N GLU A 310 -13.10 -5.07 -13.91
CA GLU A 310 -13.46 -5.06 -12.49
C GLU A 310 -14.57 -6.07 -12.14
N GLU A 311 -15.61 -6.20 -12.97
CA GLU A 311 -16.73 -7.11 -12.74
C GLU A 311 -16.33 -8.59 -12.92
N GLU A 312 -15.59 -8.91 -13.99
CA GLU A 312 -14.96 -10.22 -14.18
C GLU A 312 -14.08 -10.58 -13.00
N THR A 313 -13.29 -9.62 -12.52
CA THR A 313 -12.39 -9.83 -11.39
C THR A 313 -13.15 -10.05 -10.09
N LYS A 314 -14.24 -9.33 -9.82
CA LYS A 314 -15.07 -9.60 -8.63
C LYS A 314 -15.49 -11.06 -8.57
N LYS A 315 -15.96 -11.63 -9.69
CA LYS A 315 -16.35 -13.05 -9.79
C LYS A 315 -15.16 -13.97 -9.52
N ALA A 316 -14.05 -13.76 -10.23
CA ALA A 316 -12.83 -14.55 -10.08
C ALA A 316 -12.22 -14.48 -8.67
N LEU A 317 -12.30 -13.35 -7.96
CA LEU A 317 -11.80 -13.19 -6.59
C LEU A 317 -12.60 -14.03 -5.60
N ASP A 318 -13.94 -14.03 -5.70
CA ASP A 318 -14.79 -14.86 -4.84
C ASP A 318 -14.57 -16.37 -5.10
N GLU A 319 -14.42 -16.78 -6.37
CA GLU A 319 -14.06 -18.15 -6.75
C GLU A 319 -12.66 -18.56 -6.23
N MET A 320 -11.64 -17.72 -6.44
CA MET A 320 -10.27 -17.97 -6.00
C MET A 320 -10.17 -18.05 -4.47
N ARG A 321 -10.93 -17.22 -3.76
CA ARG A 321 -11.03 -17.26 -2.29
C ARG A 321 -11.73 -18.53 -1.81
N ALA A 322 -12.77 -19.00 -2.51
CA ALA A 322 -13.51 -20.21 -2.14
C ALA A 322 -12.80 -21.53 -2.49
N THR A 323 -11.99 -21.56 -3.56
CA THR A 323 -11.45 -22.82 -4.14
C THR A 323 -9.93 -22.89 -4.25
N GLY A 324 -9.22 -21.76 -4.16
CA GLY A 324 -7.78 -21.70 -4.34
C GLY A 324 -6.99 -22.20 -3.11
N LYS A 325 -5.68 -22.36 -3.31
CA LYS A 325 -4.71 -22.26 -2.20
C LYS A 325 -4.47 -20.78 -1.86
N PRO A 326 -3.99 -20.44 -0.66
CA PRO A 326 -3.48 -19.11 -0.37
C PRO A 326 -2.43 -18.65 -1.40
N LYS A 327 -2.50 -17.38 -1.79
CA LYS A 327 -1.68 -16.74 -2.82
C LYS A 327 -1.31 -15.32 -2.41
N GLY A 328 -0.36 -14.73 -3.13
CA GLY A 328 0.25 -13.46 -2.78
C GLY A 328 1.27 -13.60 -1.66
N MET A 329 1.56 -12.48 -1.00
CA MET A 329 2.55 -12.42 0.08
C MET A 329 2.00 -12.95 1.42
N THR A 330 2.91 -13.20 2.38
CA THR A 330 2.95 -14.40 3.31
C THR A 330 3.41 -13.68 4.68
N ASP A 331 4.45 -14.11 5.45
CA ASP A 331 4.87 -13.71 6.82
C ASP A 331 6.19 -14.41 7.26
N ASN A 332 7.01 -14.85 6.28
CA ASN A 332 8.33 -15.53 6.37
C ASN A 332 9.41 -14.71 5.63
#